data_AF-A0A831Y8G2-F1
#
_entry.id   AF-A0A831Y8G2-F1
#
_cell.length_a   1.000
_cell.length_b   1.000
_cell.length_c   1.000
_cell.angle_alpha   90.00
_cell.angle_beta   90.00
_cell.angle_gamma   90.00
#
_symmetry.space_group_name_H-M   'P 1'
#
loop_
_entity.id
_entity.type
_entity.pdbx_description
1 polymer ?
#
loop_
_entity_poly.entity_id
_entity_poly.type
_entity_poly.pdbx_seq_one_letter_code
_entity_poly.pdbx_strand_id
1 'polypeptide(L)'
;MTERRAGRSQAASRSGHPRPEPASRTPRQRPDAAARSGWLPIRATTVLCVRHRGQVAMAGDGQVTIGNTVVKAGARKVRKLYQDRVLAGFAGAAADAFTLFARFEGRLEEFRGNLARAAVELAKDWRSDRVLRRLEALLAVADRDHGFIVSGTGDLIEPDDGLIGIGSGGPYALAAARALVGHSDLDAKAIATEAMRIAAGICIYTNEHIAVEAL
;
A
#
# COMPACT_ATOMS: atom_id res chain seq x y z
N MET A 1 85.86 36.39 -1.71
CA MET A 1 85.78 37.59 -2.57
C MET A 1 85.29 37.12 -3.93
N THR A 2 84.21 37.76 -4.42
CA THR A 2 83.72 37.82 -5.82
C THR A 2 83.06 36.60 -6.50
N GLU A 3 81.89 36.92 -7.04
CA GLU A 3 80.89 36.15 -7.79
C GLU A 3 81.33 35.77 -9.22
N ARG A 4 80.67 34.77 -9.83
CA ARG A 4 79.87 34.93 -11.09
C ARG A 4 79.18 33.63 -11.57
N ARG A 5 77.85 33.77 -11.74
CA ARG A 5 76.91 33.26 -12.80
C ARG A 5 77.51 32.42 -13.95
N ALA A 6 76.82 31.51 -14.65
CA ALA A 6 75.44 31.01 -14.68
C ALA A 6 75.40 29.81 -15.66
N GLY A 7 74.46 28.89 -15.49
CA GLY A 7 74.13 27.87 -16.49
C GLY A 7 72.71 27.37 -16.27
N ARG A 8 71.75 27.88 -17.05
CA ARG A 8 70.35 27.47 -17.04
C ARG A 8 70.20 26.09 -17.69
N SER A 9 69.44 25.21 -17.05
CA SER A 9 68.61 24.20 -17.74
C SER A 9 67.31 24.04 -16.94
N GLN A 10 66.22 24.62 -17.46
CA GLN A 10 64.88 24.44 -16.92
C GLN A 10 64.32 23.11 -17.45
N ALA A 11 64.25 22.09 -16.60
CA ALA A 11 63.36 20.96 -16.80
C ALA A 11 62.07 21.24 -16.03
N ALA A 12 61.03 21.65 -16.76
CA ALA A 12 59.69 21.81 -16.20
C ALA A 12 59.10 20.44 -15.89
N SER A 13 59.05 20.06 -14.60
CA SER A 13 58.30 18.90 -14.13
C SER A 13 56.80 19.18 -14.24
N ARG A 14 56.16 18.72 -15.32
CA ARG A 14 54.70 18.69 -15.42
C ARG A 14 54.17 17.58 -14.52
N SER A 15 53.75 17.92 -13.30
CA SER A 15 52.94 17.05 -12.46
C SER A 15 51.57 16.86 -13.13
N GLY A 16 51.37 15.72 -13.79
CA GLY A 16 50.09 15.35 -14.37
C GLY A 16 49.07 15.03 -13.29
N HIS A 17 48.19 15.98 -12.99
CA HIS A 17 46.93 15.64 -12.32
C HIS A 17 45.99 14.98 -13.35
N PRO A 18 45.45 13.78 -13.06
CA PRO A 18 44.43 13.20 -13.91
C PRO A 18 43.18 14.10 -13.89
N ARG A 19 42.63 14.38 -15.07
CA ARG A 19 41.38 15.15 -15.19
C ARG A 19 40.25 14.37 -14.51
N PRO A 20 39.35 15.03 -13.76
CA PRO A 20 38.19 14.35 -13.21
C PRO A 20 37.30 13.83 -14.35
N GLU A 21 36.90 12.57 -14.27
CA GLU A 21 35.91 11.99 -15.19
C GLU A 21 34.59 12.77 -15.08
N PRO A 22 33.86 12.97 -16.20
CA PRO A 22 32.56 13.60 -16.14
C PRO A 22 31.62 12.74 -15.30
N ALA A 23 31.01 13.36 -14.29
CA ALA A 23 30.01 12.73 -13.42
C ALA A 23 28.99 11.96 -14.27
N SER A 24 28.79 10.68 -13.93
CA SER A 24 27.80 9.82 -14.55
C SER A 24 26.45 10.53 -14.49
N ARG A 25 25.86 10.78 -15.67
CA ARG A 25 24.52 11.36 -15.75
C ARG A 25 23.55 10.39 -15.12
N THR A 26 23.07 10.71 -13.91
CA THR A 26 21.97 10.00 -13.27
C THR A 26 20.83 9.91 -14.29
N PRO A 27 20.27 8.72 -14.56
CA PRO A 27 19.14 8.60 -15.47
C PRO A 27 18.05 9.56 -15.00
N ARG A 28 17.60 10.47 -15.87
CA ARG A 28 16.44 11.32 -15.57
C ARG A 28 15.29 10.38 -15.19
N GLN A 29 14.87 10.42 -13.93
CA GLN A 29 13.70 9.68 -13.48
C GLN A 29 12.55 10.06 -14.40
N ARG A 30 11.97 9.07 -15.08
CA ARG A 30 10.81 9.29 -15.93
C ARG A 30 9.69 9.82 -15.02
N PRO A 31 8.99 10.90 -15.41
CA PRO A 31 7.88 11.38 -14.60
C PRO A 31 6.87 10.26 -14.41
N ASP A 32 6.33 10.22 -13.19
CA ASP A 32 5.40 9.21 -12.72
C ASP A 32 4.23 9.03 -13.71
N ALA A 33 3.69 7.83 -13.85
CA ALA A 33 2.64 7.55 -14.84
C ALA A 33 1.40 8.44 -14.64
N ALA A 34 1.16 8.87 -13.39
CA ALA A 34 0.14 9.85 -13.00
C ALA A 34 0.29 11.21 -13.72
N ALA A 35 1.51 11.64 -14.05
CA ALA A 35 1.74 12.91 -14.73
C ALA A 35 1.27 12.92 -16.20
N ARG A 36 1.00 11.74 -16.78
CA ARG A 36 0.63 11.61 -18.21
C ARG A 36 -0.88 11.72 -18.46
N SER A 37 -1.73 11.62 -17.43
CA SER A 37 -3.19 11.63 -17.59
C SER A 37 -3.81 13.03 -17.53
N GLY A 38 -3.07 14.05 -17.07
CA GLY A 38 -3.60 15.39 -16.79
C GLY A 38 -4.48 15.46 -15.53
N TRP A 39 -4.68 14.33 -14.83
CA TRP A 39 -5.45 14.26 -13.58
C TRP A 39 -4.52 14.06 -12.38
N LEU A 40 -4.81 14.76 -11.29
CA LEU A 40 -4.08 14.63 -10.02
C LEU A 40 -4.25 13.22 -9.43
N PRO A 41 -3.22 12.65 -8.78
CA PRO A 41 -3.29 11.32 -8.19
C PRO A 41 -4.36 11.27 -7.09
N ILE A 42 -5.14 10.19 -7.09
CA ILE A 42 -6.12 9.90 -6.03
C ILE A 42 -5.41 9.07 -4.97
N ARG A 43 -5.19 9.66 -3.80
CA ARG A 43 -4.77 8.92 -2.60
C ARG A 43 -6.02 8.53 -1.85
N ALA A 44 -6.13 7.24 -1.58
CA ALA A 44 -7.31 6.71 -0.97
C ALA A 44 -6.99 5.68 0.12
N THR A 45 -8.07 5.41 0.83
CA THR A 45 -8.15 5.00 2.24
C THR A 45 -7.19 3.92 2.65
N THR A 46 -6.75 4.06 3.89
CA THR A 46 -6.05 3.05 4.68
C THR A 46 -7.07 2.01 5.11
N VAL A 47 -6.72 0.73 4.92
CA VAL A 47 -7.51 -0.40 5.41
C VAL A 47 -6.60 -1.30 6.23
N LEU A 48 -7.10 -1.74 7.37
CA LEU A 48 -6.44 -2.66 8.28
C LEU A 48 -7.36 -3.86 8.56
N CYS A 49 -6.89 -5.07 8.33
CA CYS A 49 -7.52 -6.29 8.82
C CYS A 49 -6.72 -6.85 9.99
N VAL A 50 -7.42 -7.28 11.02
CA VAL A 50 -6.88 -7.90 12.23
C VAL A 50 -7.62 -9.20 12.47
N ARG A 51 -6.92 -10.33 12.33
CA ARG A 51 -7.39 -11.64 12.77
C ARG A 51 -6.69 -12.00 14.07
N HIS A 52 -7.40 -11.92 15.19
CA HIS A 52 -6.83 -12.06 16.52
C HIS A 52 -7.78 -12.83 17.45
N ARG A 53 -7.27 -13.82 18.17
CA ARG A 53 -8.01 -14.63 19.18
C ARG A 53 -9.36 -15.17 18.64
N GLY A 54 -9.37 -15.68 17.41
CA GLY A 54 -10.57 -16.26 16.78
C GLY A 54 -11.61 -15.23 16.30
N GLN A 55 -11.29 -13.94 16.39
CA GLN A 55 -12.12 -12.84 15.88
C GLN A 55 -11.43 -12.17 14.70
N VAL A 56 -12.24 -11.60 13.81
CA VAL A 56 -11.76 -10.86 12.64
C VAL A 56 -12.43 -9.50 12.64
N ALA A 57 -11.61 -8.46 12.54
CA ALA A 57 -12.09 -7.10 12.33
C ALA A 57 -11.36 -6.48 11.15
N MET A 58 -12.08 -5.73 10.32
CA MET A 58 -11.51 -4.94 9.25
C MET A 58 -11.96 -3.50 9.41
N ALA A 59 -11.00 -2.60 9.49
CA ALA A 59 -11.20 -1.18 9.64
C ALA A 59 -10.72 -0.43 8.41
N GLY A 60 -11.38 0.68 8.09
CA GLY A 60 -10.93 1.60 7.06
C GLY A 60 -11.27 3.04 7.42
N ASP A 61 -10.39 3.97 7.08
CA ASP A 61 -10.66 5.39 7.24
C ASP A 61 -11.54 5.91 6.09
N GLY A 62 -11.95 7.17 6.17
CA GLY A 62 -12.88 7.78 5.23
C GLY A 62 -12.25 8.77 4.26
N GLN A 63 -10.94 9.04 4.36
CA GLN A 63 -10.30 10.10 3.58
C GLN A 63 -10.11 9.72 2.11
N VAL A 64 -10.55 10.61 1.23
CA VAL A 64 -10.25 10.60 -0.20
C VAL A 64 -9.58 11.92 -0.54
N THR A 65 -8.35 11.85 -1.03
CA THR A 65 -7.53 13.01 -1.38
C THR A 65 -7.23 12.99 -2.88
N ILE A 66 -7.43 14.12 -3.54
CA ILE A 66 -7.06 14.32 -4.95
C ILE A 66 -5.96 15.38 -5.00
N GLY A 67 -4.76 14.98 -5.41
CA GLY A 67 -3.57 15.82 -5.27
C GLY A 67 -3.32 16.17 -3.81
N ASN A 68 -3.50 17.44 -3.44
CA ASN A 68 -3.30 17.94 -2.08
C ASN A 68 -4.62 18.32 -1.38
N THR A 69 -5.76 18.02 -1.99
CA THR A 69 -7.08 18.43 -1.48
C THR A 69 -7.85 17.23 -0.95
N VAL A 70 -8.32 17.31 0.30
CA VAL A 70 -9.28 16.35 0.85
C VAL A 70 -10.65 16.62 0.22
N VAL A 71 -11.16 15.66 -0.56
CA VAL A 71 -12.43 15.78 -1.28
C VAL A 71 -13.58 15.13 -0.51
N LYS A 72 -13.30 14.07 0.26
CA LYS A 72 -14.28 13.38 1.09
C LYS A 72 -13.60 12.87 2.35
N ALA A 73 -14.25 13.03 3.49
CA ALA A 73 -13.74 12.56 4.78
C ALA A 73 -14.43 11.28 5.28
N GLY A 74 -15.55 10.86 4.69
CA GLY A 74 -16.38 9.74 5.17
C GLY A 74 -16.67 8.69 4.10
N ALA A 75 -15.66 8.27 3.34
CA ALA A 75 -15.77 7.09 2.48
C ALA A 75 -15.91 5.82 3.33
N ARG A 76 -16.58 4.79 2.80
CA ARG A 76 -16.65 3.46 3.41
C ARG A 76 -16.21 2.45 2.36
N LYS A 77 -15.03 1.85 2.56
CA LYS A 77 -14.44 0.88 1.62
C LYS A 77 -14.16 -0.47 2.24
N VAL A 78 -14.64 -0.68 3.45
CA VAL A 78 -14.76 -1.98 4.07
C VAL A 78 -16.23 -2.39 4.02
N ARG A 79 -16.48 -3.66 3.73
CA ARG A 79 -17.81 -4.24 3.73
C ARG A 79 -17.77 -5.72 4.02
N LYS A 80 -18.93 -6.26 4.37
CA LYS A 80 -19.19 -7.67 4.46
C LYS A 80 -19.65 -8.21 3.11
N LEU A 81 -19.20 -9.41 2.79
CA LEU A 81 -19.55 -10.19 1.59
C LEU A 81 -19.95 -11.60 2.02
N TYR A 82 -20.57 -12.33 1.10
CA TYR A 82 -20.92 -13.74 1.22
C TYR A 82 -21.67 -14.06 2.51
N GLN A 83 -22.89 -13.50 2.60
CA GLN A 83 -23.80 -13.69 3.75
C GLN A 83 -23.12 -13.30 5.08
N ASP A 84 -22.41 -12.18 5.07
CA ASP A 84 -21.70 -11.64 6.22
C ASP A 84 -20.62 -12.55 6.81
N ARG A 85 -20.06 -13.47 6.00
CA ARG A 85 -19.01 -14.41 6.44
C ARG A 85 -17.60 -14.02 5.99
N VAL A 86 -17.49 -13.05 5.09
CA VAL A 86 -16.21 -12.56 4.57
C VAL A 86 -16.16 -11.04 4.71
N LEU A 87 -15.04 -10.50 5.19
CA LEU A 87 -14.75 -9.07 5.15
C LEU A 87 -13.90 -8.76 3.92
N ALA A 88 -14.21 -7.65 3.25
CA ALA A 88 -13.43 -7.17 2.12
C ALA A 88 -13.20 -5.67 2.23
N GLY A 89 -11.98 -5.25 1.89
CA GLY A 89 -11.51 -3.88 2.00
C GLY A 89 -10.63 -3.49 0.82
N PHE A 90 -10.82 -2.29 0.28
CA PHE A 90 -10.15 -1.86 -0.94
C PHE A 90 -9.45 -0.51 -0.80
N ALA A 91 -8.18 -0.44 -1.20
CA ALA A 91 -7.36 0.77 -1.13
C ALA A 91 -7.11 1.39 -2.52
N GLY A 92 -8.18 1.87 -3.17
CA GLY A 92 -8.11 2.50 -4.49
C GLY A 92 -9.33 3.36 -4.81
N ALA A 93 -9.60 3.65 -6.10
CA ALA A 93 -10.75 4.45 -6.49
C ALA A 93 -12.09 3.72 -6.24
N ALA A 94 -13.15 4.48 -5.94
CA ALA A 94 -14.42 3.89 -5.52
C ALA A 94 -15.08 3.02 -6.61
N ALA A 95 -14.98 3.40 -7.88
CA ALA A 95 -15.56 2.66 -9.00
C ALA A 95 -14.94 1.26 -9.15
N ASP A 96 -13.63 1.16 -8.99
CA ASP A 96 -12.90 -0.11 -9.05
C ASP A 96 -13.28 -1.02 -7.88
N ALA A 97 -13.46 -0.44 -6.70
CA ALA A 97 -13.89 -1.16 -5.50
C ALA A 97 -15.21 -1.91 -5.73
N PHE A 98 -16.23 -1.22 -6.27
CA PHE A 98 -17.53 -1.83 -6.56
C PHE A 98 -17.40 -3.00 -7.54
N THR A 99 -16.61 -2.83 -8.59
CA THR A 99 -16.39 -3.86 -9.61
C THR A 99 -15.71 -5.10 -9.01
N LEU A 100 -14.65 -4.89 -8.23
CA LEU A 100 -13.88 -5.99 -7.64
C LEU A 100 -14.66 -6.70 -6.54
N PHE A 101 -15.42 -5.98 -5.71
CA PHE A 101 -16.31 -6.60 -4.73
C PHE A 101 -17.36 -7.48 -5.40
N ALA A 102 -18.03 -6.98 -6.45
CA ALA A 102 -19.03 -7.76 -7.18
C ALA A 102 -18.45 -9.01 -7.84
N ARG A 103 -17.26 -8.90 -8.46
CA ARG A 103 -16.56 -10.06 -9.03
C ARG A 103 -16.17 -11.06 -7.95
N PHE A 104 -15.66 -10.59 -6.82
CA PHE A 104 -15.25 -11.47 -5.72
C PHE A 104 -16.44 -12.18 -5.06
N GLU A 105 -17.56 -11.48 -4.87
CA GLU A 105 -18.83 -12.07 -4.41
C GLU A 105 -19.25 -13.23 -5.32
N GLY A 106 -19.22 -13.03 -6.65
CA GLY A 106 -19.51 -14.10 -7.61
C GLY A 106 -18.55 -15.30 -7.50
N ARG A 107 -17.25 -15.07 -7.26
CA ARG A 107 -16.29 -16.16 -7.03
C ARG A 107 -16.55 -16.87 -5.70
N LEU A 108 -16.94 -16.16 -4.64
CA LEU A 108 -17.33 -16.77 -3.37
C LEU A 108 -18.59 -17.65 -3.54
N GLU A 109 -19.58 -17.20 -4.31
CA GLU A 109 -20.77 -17.99 -4.62
C GLU A 109 -20.42 -19.27 -5.41
N GLU A 110 -19.64 -19.13 -6.48
CA GLU A 110 -19.19 -20.24 -7.33
C GLU A 110 -18.45 -21.32 -6.53
N PHE A 111 -17.55 -20.90 -5.63
CA PHE A 111 -16.73 -21.81 -4.82
C PHE A 111 -17.29 -22.04 -3.42
N ARG A 112 -18.59 -21.77 -3.20
CA ARG A 112 -19.33 -22.07 -1.96
C ARG A 112 -18.62 -21.55 -0.69
N GLY A 113 -18.07 -20.35 -0.78
CA GLY A 113 -17.41 -19.67 0.33
C GLY A 113 -15.96 -20.07 0.57
N ASN A 114 -15.35 -20.88 -0.29
CA ASN A 114 -13.92 -21.18 -0.16
C ASN A 114 -13.09 -19.93 -0.49
N LEU A 115 -12.64 -19.21 0.55
CA LEU A 115 -11.96 -17.92 0.41
C LEU A 115 -10.68 -18.03 -0.42
N ALA A 116 -9.81 -18.99 -0.09
CA ALA A 116 -8.53 -19.17 -0.78
C ALA A 116 -8.73 -19.43 -2.28
N ARG A 117 -9.66 -20.32 -2.63
CA ARG A 117 -9.97 -20.62 -4.03
C ARG A 117 -10.59 -19.42 -4.76
N ALA A 118 -11.54 -18.73 -4.13
CA ALA A 118 -12.13 -17.52 -4.70
C ALA A 118 -11.09 -16.42 -4.93
N ALA A 119 -10.13 -16.25 -4.01
CA ALA A 119 -9.07 -15.25 -4.12
C ALA A 119 -8.09 -15.57 -5.25
N VAL A 120 -7.71 -16.85 -5.41
CA VAL A 120 -6.88 -17.31 -6.54
C VAL A 120 -7.57 -17.02 -7.88
N GLU A 121 -8.86 -17.36 -8.01
CA GLU A 121 -9.57 -17.15 -9.28
C GLU A 121 -9.79 -15.65 -9.57
N LEU A 122 -10.09 -14.85 -8.55
CA LEU A 122 -10.13 -13.39 -8.72
C LEU A 122 -8.78 -12.83 -9.18
N ALA A 123 -7.67 -13.27 -8.60
CA ALA A 123 -6.33 -12.81 -8.98
C ALA A 123 -6.04 -13.10 -10.47
N LYS A 124 -6.42 -14.30 -10.95
CA LYS A 124 -6.30 -14.68 -12.37
C LYS A 124 -7.16 -13.81 -13.28
N ASP A 125 -8.42 -13.58 -12.90
CA ASP A 125 -9.34 -12.71 -13.65
C ASP A 125 -8.83 -11.28 -13.73
N TRP A 126 -8.40 -10.73 -12.60
CA TRP A 126 -7.94 -9.36 -12.47
C TRP A 126 -6.69 -9.13 -13.33
N ARG A 127 -5.72 -10.05 -13.27
CA ARG A 127 -4.51 -10.01 -14.11
C ARG A 127 -4.82 -10.07 -15.61
N SER A 128 -5.83 -10.85 -16.00
CA SER A 128 -6.20 -11.06 -17.40
C SER A 128 -6.99 -9.89 -17.97
N ASP A 129 -7.75 -9.18 -17.14
CA ASP A 129 -8.57 -8.04 -17.54
C ASP A 129 -7.69 -6.86 -17.98
N ARG A 130 -7.90 -6.41 -19.23
CA ARG A 130 -7.10 -5.35 -19.87
C ARG A 130 -7.17 -4.02 -19.11
N VAL A 131 -8.30 -3.73 -18.47
CA VAL A 131 -8.54 -2.48 -17.75
C VAL A 131 -8.06 -2.63 -16.31
N LEU A 132 -8.54 -3.66 -15.61
CA LEU A 132 -8.30 -3.79 -14.17
C LEU A 132 -6.84 -4.08 -13.81
N ARG A 133 -6.07 -4.78 -14.65
CA ARG A 133 -4.65 -5.10 -14.36
C ARG A 133 -3.72 -3.89 -14.22
N ARG A 134 -4.17 -2.70 -14.64
CA ARG A 134 -3.41 -1.45 -14.53
C ARG A 134 -3.72 -0.67 -13.25
N LEU A 135 -4.64 -1.18 -12.42
CA LEU A 135 -4.96 -0.56 -11.16
C LEU A 135 -3.81 -0.78 -10.17
N GLU A 136 -3.32 0.32 -9.59
CA GLU A 136 -2.30 0.32 -8.54
C GLU A 136 -2.91 0.06 -7.15
N ALA A 137 -4.09 -0.57 -7.11
CA ALA A 137 -4.86 -0.79 -5.88
C ALA A 137 -4.73 -2.22 -5.37
N LEU A 138 -4.86 -2.37 -4.05
CA LEU A 138 -4.87 -3.65 -3.35
C LEU A 138 -6.27 -3.93 -2.79
N LEU A 139 -6.64 -5.20 -2.79
CA LEU A 139 -7.84 -5.73 -2.15
C LEU A 139 -7.41 -6.63 -0.98
N ALA A 140 -7.90 -6.33 0.22
CA ALA A 140 -7.76 -7.19 1.40
C ALA A 140 -9.07 -7.96 1.59
N VAL A 141 -9.00 -9.28 1.78
CA VAL A 141 -10.16 -10.15 2.04
C VAL A 141 -9.84 -11.08 3.19
N ALA A 142 -10.81 -11.35 4.07
CA ALA A 142 -10.60 -12.24 5.21
C ALA A 142 -11.89 -12.92 5.66
N ASP A 143 -11.77 -14.17 6.08
CA ASP A 143 -12.76 -14.89 6.88
C ASP A 143 -12.15 -15.24 8.25
N ARG A 144 -12.82 -16.10 9.03
CA ARG A 144 -12.36 -16.50 10.37
C ARG A 144 -11.02 -17.22 10.38
N ASP A 145 -10.65 -17.86 9.27
CA ASP A 145 -9.53 -18.79 9.19
C ASP A 145 -8.36 -18.17 8.41
N HIS A 146 -8.66 -17.47 7.30
CA HIS A 146 -7.71 -17.00 6.32
C HIS A 146 -7.85 -15.51 5.99
N GLY A 147 -6.76 -14.91 5.52
CA GLY A 147 -6.75 -13.52 5.06
C GLY A 147 -5.77 -13.32 3.92
N PHE A 148 -6.18 -12.65 2.85
CA PHE A 148 -5.39 -12.47 1.64
C PHE A 148 -5.35 -11.02 1.18
N ILE A 149 -4.20 -10.63 0.63
CA ILE A 149 -4.02 -9.44 -0.21
C ILE A 149 -4.02 -9.90 -1.67
N VAL A 150 -4.87 -9.28 -2.48
CA VAL A 150 -5.00 -9.54 -3.93
C VAL A 150 -4.67 -8.27 -4.70
N SER A 151 -3.90 -8.39 -5.79
CA SER A 151 -3.50 -7.27 -6.65
C SER A 151 -3.83 -7.50 -8.14
N GLY A 152 -3.83 -6.40 -8.91
CA GLY A 152 -4.02 -6.45 -10.36
C GLY A 152 -2.87 -7.09 -11.16
N THR A 153 -1.70 -7.27 -10.54
CA THR A 153 -0.59 -8.05 -11.12
C THR A 153 -0.80 -9.56 -10.99
N GLY A 154 -1.83 -9.98 -10.23
CA GLY A 154 -2.14 -11.37 -9.94
C GLY A 154 -1.38 -11.92 -8.74
N ASP A 155 -0.84 -11.05 -7.89
CA ASP A 155 -0.22 -11.48 -6.63
C ASP A 155 -1.31 -11.81 -5.62
N LEU A 156 -1.11 -12.91 -4.90
CA LEU A 156 -1.94 -13.38 -3.81
C LEU A 156 -1.04 -13.65 -2.60
N ILE A 157 -1.23 -12.89 -1.53
CA ILE A 157 -0.34 -12.91 -0.36
C ILE A 157 -1.18 -13.17 0.90
N GLU A 158 -0.84 -14.22 1.64
CA GLU A 158 -1.39 -14.51 2.98
C GLU A 158 -0.34 -14.14 4.04
N PRO A 159 -0.61 -13.17 4.93
CA PRO A 159 0.32 -12.84 6.00
C PRO A 159 0.34 -13.88 7.13
N ASP A 160 1.54 -14.19 7.61
CA ASP A 160 1.75 -15.19 8.67
C ASP A 160 1.13 -14.80 10.03
N ASP A 161 1.05 -13.49 10.31
CA ASP A 161 0.59 -12.96 11.61
C ASP A 161 -0.91 -12.62 11.64
N GLY A 162 -1.63 -12.88 10.55
CA GLY A 162 -3.07 -12.58 10.45
C GLY A 162 -3.40 -11.09 10.37
N LEU A 163 -2.42 -10.23 10.08
CA LEU A 163 -2.58 -8.78 9.96
C LEU A 163 -2.36 -8.31 8.52
N ILE A 164 -3.29 -7.51 8.00
CA ILE A 164 -3.19 -6.93 6.66
C ILE A 164 -3.32 -5.42 6.76
N GLY A 165 -2.31 -4.67 6.34
CA GLY A 165 -2.39 -3.22 6.17
C GLY A 165 -2.19 -2.83 4.72
N ILE A 166 -3.19 -2.18 4.10
CA ILE A 166 -3.11 -1.66 2.73
C ILE A 166 -3.50 -0.17 2.66
N GLY A 167 -3.16 0.48 1.56
CA GLY A 167 -3.45 1.89 1.34
C GLY A 167 -2.44 2.85 1.95
N SER A 168 -2.77 4.14 1.93
CA SER A 168 -1.79 5.22 2.15
C SER A 168 -1.11 5.17 3.52
N GLY A 169 -1.85 4.77 4.56
CA GLY A 169 -1.36 4.61 5.93
C GLY A 169 -1.23 3.15 6.37
N GLY A 170 -1.34 2.19 5.43
CA GLY A 170 -1.33 0.75 5.72
C GLY A 170 -0.14 0.29 6.57
N PRO A 171 1.11 0.69 6.24
CA PRO A 171 2.28 0.32 7.04
C PRO A 171 2.25 0.84 8.49
N TYR A 172 1.72 2.05 8.72
CA TYR A 172 1.60 2.61 10.08
C TYR A 172 0.56 1.85 10.90
N ALA A 173 -0.60 1.60 10.29
CA ALA A 173 -1.67 0.82 10.92
C ALA A 173 -1.21 -0.61 11.23
N LEU A 174 -0.49 -1.25 10.30
CA LEU A 174 0.06 -2.59 10.48
C LEU A 174 1.08 -2.65 11.62
N ALA A 175 2.01 -1.69 11.68
CA ALA A 175 2.99 -1.61 12.76
C ALA A 175 2.32 -1.43 14.13
N ALA A 176 1.33 -0.54 14.23
CA ALA A 176 0.56 -0.32 15.44
C ALA A 176 -0.23 -1.56 15.86
N ALA A 177 -0.94 -2.21 14.92
CA ALA A 177 -1.69 -3.43 15.18
C ALA A 177 -0.80 -4.56 15.67
N ARG A 178 0.37 -4.75 15.04
CA ARG A 178 1.34 -5.79 15.44
C ARG A 178 1.86 -5.57 16.85
N ALA A 179 2.12 -4.33 17.25
CA ALA A 179 2.50 -4.01 18.62
C ALA A 179 1.35 -4.28 19.61
N LEU A 180 0.12 -3.87 19.29
CA LEU A 180 -1.05 -4.08 20.15
C LEU A 180 -1.39 -5.56 20.33
N VAL A 181 -1.28 -6.38 19.28
CA VAL A 181 -1.46 -7.84 19.36
C VAL A 181 -0.48 -8.48 20.34
N GLY A 182 0.77 -8.01 20.39
CA GLY A 182 1.81 -8.57 21.26
C GLY A 182 1.82 -8.04 22.69
N HIS A 183 1.23 -6.87 22.94
CA HIS A 183 1.42 -6.11 24.17
C HIS A 183 0.14 -5.52 24.79
N SER A 184 -1.03 -6.00 24.39
CA SER A 184 -2.31 -5.58 24.98
C SER A 184 -3.30 -6.74 25.10
N ASP A 185 -4.36 -6.52 25.87
CA ASP A 185 -5.49 -7.46 25.99
C ASP A 185 -6.69 -7.11 25.13
N LEU A 186 -6.49 -6.22 24.15
CA LEU A 186 -7.55 -5.75 23.26
C LEU A 186 -8.07 -6.87 22.34
N ASP A 187 -9.36 -6.80 22.03
CA ASP A 187 -9.97 -7.68 21.03
C ASP A 187 -9.65 -7.20 19.59
N ALA A 188 -9.97 -8.00 18.57
CA ALA A 188 -9.63 -7.68 17.19
C ALA A 188 -10.18 -6.32 16.74
N LYS A 189 -11.40 -5.98 17.17
CA LYS A 189 -12.09 -4.72 16.82
C LYS A 189 -11.42 -3.51 17.48
N ALA A 190 -11.08 -3.63 18.75
CA ALA A 190 -10.38 -2.59 19.49
C ALA A 190 -8.96 -2.38 18.95
N ILE A 191 -8.22 -3.45 18.66
CA ILE A 191 -6.91 -3.37 18.00
C ILE A 191 -7.03 -2.64 16.66
N ALA A 192 -7.97 -3.04 15.80
CA ALA A 192 -8.17 -2.40 14.51
C ALA A 192 -8.51 -0.91 14.65
N THR A 193 -9.33 -0.55 15.63
CA THR A 193 -9.72 0.84 15.90
C THR A 193 -8.54 1.68 16.37
N GLU A 194 -7.79 1.23 17.39
CA GLU A 194 -6.67 2.01 17.95
C GLU A 194 -5.50 2.10 16.97
N ALA A 195 -5.19 1.02 16.25
CA ALA A 195 -4.15 1.03 15.23
C ALA A 195 -4.46 2.02 14.10
N MET A 196 -5.73 2.11 13.67
CA MET A 196 -6.17 3.09 12.68
C MET A 196 -6.09 4.53 13.20
N ARG A 197 -6.41 4.78 14.48
CA ARG A 197 -6.22 6.10 15.10
C ARG A 197 -4.75 6.51 15.12
N ILE A 198 -3.86 5.59 15.48
CA ILE A 198 -2.41 5.84 15.43
C ILE A 198 -1.98 6.18 14.00
N ALA A 199 -2.46 5.43 13.01
CA ALA A 199 -2.17 5.73 11.60
C ALA A 199 -2.69 7.10 11.17
N ALA A 200 -3.87 7.53 11.62
CA ALA A 200 -4.43 8.86 11.36
C ALA A 200 -3.61 9.99 12.00
N GLY A 201 -2.99 9.75 13.15
CA GLY A 201 -2.08 10.69 13.80
C GLY A 201 -0.73 10.88 13.09
N ILE A 202 -0.40 10.04 12.10
CA ILE A 202 0.90 10.04 11.41
C ILE A 202 0.74 10.32 9.91
N CYS A 203 -0.18 9.64 9.24
CA CYS A 203 -0.35 9.69 7.80
C CYS A 203 -1.30 10.82 7.40
N ILE A 204 -0.79 11.82 6.66
CA ILE A 204 -1.59 12.93 6.13
C ILE A 204 -2.73 12.52 5.17
N TYR A 205 -2.74 11.25 4.74
CA TYR A 205 -3.76 10.67 3.85
C TYR A 205 -4.72 9.71 4.57
N THR A 206 -4.70 9.67 5.90
CA THR A 206 -5.57 8.84 6.75
C THR A 206 -6.23 9.73 7.79
N ASN A 207 -7.54 9.63 7.99
CA ASN A 207 -8.24 10.42 9.01
C ASN A 207 -8.86 9.57 10.13
N GLU A 208 -9.44 10.25 11.12
CA GLU A 208 -10.08 9.62 12.28
C GLU A 208 -11.52 9.15 12.01
N HIS A 209 -12.04 9.30 10.80
CA HIS A 209 -13.38 8.82 10.42
C HIS A 209 -13.31 7.33 10.07
N ILE A 210 -13.18 6.51 11.12
CA ILE A 210 -12.92 5.08 11.00
C ILE A 210 -14.23 4.30 11.00
N ALA A 211 -14.41 3.43 10.00
CA ALA A 211 -15.46 2.42 9.98
C ALA A 211 -14.84 1.04 10.25
N VAL A 212 -15.53 0.21 11.04
CA VAL A 212 -15.06 -1.13 11.40
C VAL A 212 -16.17 -2.16 11.19
N GLU A 213 -15.86 -3.22 10.45
CA GLU A 213 -16.69 -4.41 10.29
C GLU A 213 -16.02 -5.59 11.01
N ALA A 214 -16.82 -6.53 11.54
CA ALA A 214 -16.32 -7.69 12.28
C ALA A 214 -17.15 -8.96 12.02
N LEU A 215 -16.51 -10.12 12.21
CA LEU A 215 -17.08 -11.47 12.11
C LEU A 215 -17.12 -12.18 13.47
#